data_AF-A0A822CYQ9-F1
#
_entry.id   AF-A0A822CYQ9-F1
#
_cell.length_a   1.000
_cell.length_b   1.000
_cell.length_c   1.000
_cell.angle_alpha   90.00
_cell.angle_beta   90.00
_cell.angle_gamma   90.00
#
_symmetry.space_group_name_H-M   'P 1'
#
loop_
_entity.id
_entity.type
_entity.pdbx_description
1 polymer ?
#
loop_
_entity_poly.entity_id
_entity_poly.type
_entity_poly.pdbx_seq_one_letter_code
_entity_poly.pdbx_strand_id
1 'polypeptide(L)'
;MTTLKEENSDLYAKQFSRFVKAGIESSSFEALYKAAHAAIRADPSPSPKKEKKANAAKPKRSSRKNRVQQRKTAFLKTIQSADA
;
A
#
# COMPACT_ATOMS: atom_id res chain seq x y z
N MET A 1 -14.56 20.24 1.33
CA MET A 1 -15.06 18.92 0.86
C MET A 1 -16.44 19.05 0.24
N THR A 2 -17.37 19.72 0.92
CA THR A 2 -18.75 19.97 0.48
C THR A 2 -18.82 20.68 -0.88
N THR A 3 -18.16 21.83 -1.02
CA THR A 3 -18.16 22.62 -2.27
C THR A 3 -17.71 21.81 -3.49
N LEU A 4 -16.57 21.13 -3.40
CA LEU A 4 -16.08 20.29 -4.49
C LEU A 4 -16.96 19.08 -4.79
N LYS A 5 -17.65 18.53 -3.78
CA LYS A 5 -18.56 17.40 -3.96
C LYS A 5 -19.77 17.80 -4.83
N GLU A 6 -20.22 19.04 -4.69
CA GLU A 6 -21.37 19.60 -5.40
C GLU A 6 -20.98 20.17 -6.78
N GLU A 7 -19.87 20.87 -6.87
CA GLU A 7 -19.46 21.57 -8.09
C GLU A 7 -18.67 20.69 -9.07
N ASN A 8 -17.84 19.76 -8.56
CA ASN A 8 -16.95 18.97 -9.42
C ASN A 8 -16.59 17.61 -8.80
N SER A 9 -17.41 16.61 -9.11
CA SER A 9 -17.26 15.23 -8.62
C SER A 9 -15.92 14.59 -9.01
N ASP A 10 -15.36 14.92 -10.17
CA ASP A 10 -14.07 14.39 -10.64
C ASP A 10 -12.90 14.90 -9.81
N LEU A 11 -12.88 16.21 -9.49
CA LEU A 11 -11.88 16.79 -8.59
C LEU A 11 -12.06 16.29 -7.16
N TYR A 12 -13.31 16.11 -6.72
CA TYR A 12 -13.60 15.51 -5.41
C TYR A 12 -13.04 14.09 -5.30
N ALA A 13 -13.28 13.23 -6.30
CA ALA A 13 -12.77 11.86 -6.31
C ALA A 13 -11.23 11.83 -6.31
N LYS A 14 -10.57 12.75 -7.03
CA LYS A 14 -9.10 12.85 -7.05
C LYS A 14 -8.54 13.32 -5.71
N GLN A 15 -9.03 14.44 -5.19
CA GLN A 15 -8.51 15.06 -3.97
C GLN A 15 -8.84 14.26 -2.71
N PHE A 16 -10.02 13.64 -2.67
CA PHE A 16 -10.53 12.98 -1.48
C PHE A 16 -10.62 11.45 -1.59
N SER A 17 -9.94 10.85 -2.57
CA SER A 17 -9.94 9.41 -2.81
C SER A 17 -9.73 8.55 -1.56
N ARG A 18 -8.83 8.94 -0.66
CA ARG A 18 -8.56 8.21 0.59
C ARG A 18 -9.69 8.35 1.62
N PHE A 19 -10.32 9.52 1.71
CA PHE A 19 -11.43 9.76 2.63
C PHE A 19 -12.68 9.01 2.17
N VAL A 20 -12.95 9.01 0.87
CA VAL A 20 -14.03 8.21 0.27
C VAL A 20 -13.81 6.71 0.54
N LYS A 21 -12.58 6.20 0.35
CA LYS A 21 -12.22 4.81 0.68
C LYS A 21 -12.39 4.48 2.17
N ALA A 22 -12.18 5.46 3.05
CA ALA A 22 -12.33 5.30 4.50
C ALA A 22 -13.75 5.58 5.01
N GLY A 23 -14.69 5.96 4.13
CA GLY A 23 -16.06 6.33 4.52
C GLY A 23 -16.16 7.62 5.35
N ILE A 24 -15.15 8.50 5.27
CA ILE A 24 -15.10 9.74 6.05
C ILE A 24 -15.70 10.87 5.21
N GLU A 25 -16.76 11.48 5.74
CA GLU A 25 -17.44 12.62 5.13
C GLU A 25 -17.15 13.93 5.87
N SER A 26 -17.40 15.06 5.21
CA SER A 26 -17.17 16.41 5.74
C SER A 26 -17.78 16.67 7.13
N SER A 27 -18.97 16.13 7.41
CA SER A 27 -19.68 16.28 8.68
C SER A 27 -19.03 15.52 9.83
N SER A 28 -18.26 14.46 9.53
CA SER A 28 -17.68 13.57 10.54
C SER A 28 -16.37 14.10 11.16
N PHE A 29 -15.74 15.11 10.54
CA PHE A 29 -14.43 15.61 10.99
C PHE A 29 -14.46 16.21 12.39
N GLU A 30 -15.51 16.97 12.73
CA GLU A 30 -15.59 17.61 14.05
C GLU A 30 -15.61 16.57 15.18
N ALA A 31 -16.45 15.55 15.04
CA ALA A 31 -16.54 14.45 15.99
C ALA A 31 -15.22 13.67 16.07
N LEU A 32 -14.59 13.39 14.91
CA LEU A 32 -13.31 12.70 14.83
C LEU A 32 -12.20 13.45 15.59
N TYR A 33 -12.07 14.75 15.39
CA TYR A 33 -11.05 15.55 16.06
C TYR A 33 -11.32 15.70 17.56
N LYS A 34 -12.57 15.89 17.99
CA LYS A 34 -12.92 15.93 19.42
C LYS A 34 -12.55 14.62 20.13
N ALA A 35 -12.88 13.48 19.53
CA ALA A 35 -12.52 12.18 20.07
C ALA A 35 -10.99 11.96 20.12
N ALA A 36 -10.28 12.33 19.05
CA ALA A 36 -8.82 12.24 19.01
C ALA A 36 -8.15 13.10 20.09
N HIS A 37 -8.62 14.34 20.28
CA HIS A 37 -8.09 15.21 21.33
C HIS A 37 -8.39 14.71 22.74
N ALA A 38 -9.56 14.11 22.98
CA ALA A 38 -9.87 13.48 24.27
C ALA A 38 -8.93 12.30 24.54
N ALA A 39 -8.68 11.45 23.53
CA ALA A 39 -7.78 10.31 23.65
C ALA A 39 -6.32 10.72 23.94
N ILE A 40 -5.80 11.73 23.23
CA ILE A 40 -4.43 12.24 23.43
C ILE A 40 -4.26 12.89 24.81
N ARG A 41 -5.31 13.56 25.33
CA ARG A 41 -5.26 14.14 26.68
C ARG A 41 -5.30 13.07 27.77
N ALA A 42 -6.03 11.98 27.55
CA ALA A 42 -6.11 10.86 28.48
C ALA A 42 -4.78 10.07 28.54
N ASP A 43 -4.15 9.85 27.39
CA ASP A 43 -2.83 9.22 27.30
C ASP A 43 -1.93 9.97 26.31
N PRO A 44 -1.02 10.83 26.82
CA PRO A 44 -0.08 11.57 25.98
C PRO A 44 1.13 10.72 25.55
N SER A 45 1.23 9.46 26.00
CA SER A 45 2.37 8.62 25.69
C SER A 45 2.41 8.23 24.21
N PRO A 46 3.60 8.11 23.61
CA PRO A 46 3.72 7.73 22.21
C PRO A 46 3.30 6.28 22.01
N SER A 47 2.50 6.03 20.97
CA SER A 47 2.14 4.65 20.58
C SER A 47 3.38 3.76 20.38
N PRO A 48 3.31 2.47 20.75
CA PRO A 48 4.42 1.55 20.63
C PRO A 48 4.88 1.45 19.17
N LYS A 49 6.20 1.59 18.96
CA LYS A 49 6.79 1.45 17.63
C LYS A 49 6.55 0.04 17.14
N LYS A 50 5.83 -0.11 16.02
CA LYS A 50 5.79 -1.39 15.30
C LYS A 50 7.19 -1.73 14.82
N GLU A 51 7.63 -2.95 15.07
CA GLU A 51 8.88 -3.47 14.54
C GLU A 51 8.85 -3.39 13.01
N LYS A 52 9.74 -2.57 12.44
CA LYS A 52 9.86 -2.45 10.99
C LYS A 52 10.56 -3.71 10.49
N LYS A 53 9.82 -4.61 9.85
CA LYS A 53 10.41 -5.72 9.10
C LYS A 53 11.29 -5.12 7.99
N ALA A 54 12.56 -5.48 7.97
CA ALA A 54 13.45 -5.07 6.88
C ALA A 54 12.91 -5.64 5.56
N ASN A 55 12.73 -4.78 4.57
CA ASN A 55 12.38 -5.25 3.23
C ASN A 55 13.52 -6.11 2.69
N ALA A 56 13.18 -7.21 2.01
CA ALA A 56 14.17 -8.05 1.37
C ALA A 56 15.03 -7.22 0.41
N ALA A 57 16.35 -7.40 0.48
CA ALA A 57 17.27 -6.71 -0.42
C ALA A 57 16.93 -7.05 -1.88
N LYS A 58 16.99 -6.05 -2.76
CA LYS A 58 16.79 -6.26 -4.20
C LYS A 58 17.82 -7.29 -4.69
N PRO A 59 17.42 -8.30 -5.49
CA PRO A 59 18.36 -9.31 -5.97
C PRO A 59 19.45 -8.67 -6.84
N LYS A 60 20.70 -9.10 -6.62
CA LYS A 60 21.85 -8.69 -7.42
C LYS A 60 21.64 -9.05 -8.90
N ARG A 61 22.30 -8.35 -9.82
CA ARG A 61 22.20 -8.62 -11.26
C ARG A 61 22.64 -10.04 -11.61
N SER A 62 23.64 -10.58 -10.92
CA SER A 62 24.13 -11.95 -11.08
C SER A 62 23.06 -13.00 -10.76
N SER A 63 22.35 -12.86 -9.64
CA SER A 63 21.28 -13.81 -9.27
C SER A 63 20.11 -13.77 -10.26
N ARG A 64 19.77 -12.59 -10.79
CA ARG A 64 18.79 -12.44 -11.87
C ARG A 64 19.21 -13.17 -13.14
N LYS A 65 20.48 -13.03 -13.56
CA LYS A 65 21.03 -13.75 -14.73
C LYS A 65 21.02 -15.26 -14.53
N ASN A 66 21.46 -15.73 -13.35
CA ASN A 66 21.49 -17.16 -13.03
C ASN A 66 20.10 -17.78 -13.07
N ARG A 67 19.09 -17.08 -12.53
CA ARG A 67 17.68 -17.51 -12.62
C ARG A 67 17.20 -17.66 -14.06
N VAL A 68 17.56 -16.71 -14.94
CA VAL A 68 17.20 -16.79 -16.37
C VAL A 68 17.86 -18.00 -17.03
N GLN A 69 19.14 -18.23 -16.77
CA GLN A 69 19.87 -19.38 -17.33
C GLN A 69 19.25 -20.70 -16.86
N GLN A 70 19.01 -20.85 -15.55
CA GLN A 70 18.36 -22.05 -15.00
C GLN A 70 16.99 -22.32 -15.60
N ARG A 71 16.18 -21.27 -15.83
CA ARG A 71 14.87 -21.42 -16.47
C ARG A 71 14.98 -21.88 -17.92
N LYS A 72 15.92 -21.31 -18.68
CA LYS A 72 16.16 -21.72 -20.07
C LYS A 72 16.65 -23.16 -20.17
N THR A 73 17.59 -23.56 -19.32
CA THR A 73 18.13 -24.93 -19.34
C THR A 73 17.09 -25.95 -18.91
N ALA A 74 16.28 -25.65 -17.90
CA ALA A 74 15.17 -26.51 -17.50
C ALA A 74 14.17 -26.70 -18.66
N PHE A 75 13.81 -25.62 -19.35
CA PHE A 75 12.90 -25.67 -20.50
C PHE A 75 13.46 -26.49 -21.68
N LEU A 76 14.74 -26.30 -22.02
CA LEU A 76 15.38 -27.10 -23.08
C LEU A 76 15.43 -28.58 -22.72
N LYS A 77 15.70 -28.91 -21.46
CA LYS A 77 15.66 -30.30 -20.97
C LYS A 77 14.27 -30.92 -21.10
N THR A 78 13.22 -30.18 -20.77
CA THR A 78 11.84 -30.68 -20.90
C THR A 78 11.45 -30.95 -22.36
N ILE A 79 11.94 -30.14 -23.31
CA ILE A 79 11.74 -30.38 -24.74
C ILE A 79 12.49 -31.64 -25.16
N GLN A 80 13.78 -31.74 -24.83
CA GLN A 80 14.61 -32.90 -25.18
C GLN A 80 14.06 -34.21 -24.60
N SER A 81 13.45 -34.19 -23.42
CA SER A 81 12.80 -35.38 -22.84
C SER A 81 11.40 -35.66 -23.39
N ALA A 82 10.76 -34.70 -24.05
CA ALA A 82 9.47 -34.89 -24.71
C ALA A 82 9.63 -35.39 -26.15
N ASP A 83 10.76 -35.07 -26.78
CA ASP A 83 11.13 -35.50 -28.14
C ASP A 83 11.87 -36.87 -28.18
N ALA A 84 12.18 -37.45 -27.01
CA ALA A 84 12.86 -38.74 -26.86
C ALA A 84 11.91 -39.81 -26.29
#